data_AF-B0XHB5-F1
#
_entry.id   AF-B0XHB5-F1
#
_cell.length_a   1.000
_cell.length_b   1.000
_cell.length_c   1.000
_cell.angle_alpha   90.00
_cell.angle_beta   90.00
_cell.angle_gamma   90.00
#
_symmetry.space_group_name_H-M   'P 1'
#
loop_
_entity.id
_entity.type
_entity.pdbx_description
1 polymer ?
#
loop_
_entity_poly.entity_id
_entity_poly.type
_entity_poly.pdbx_seq_one_letter_code
_entity_poly.pdbx_strand_id
1 'polypeptide(L)'
;MINRGRSIPSRPKARVKDDRGRRTQQQGRTLFVIFKSSNLQIFKSSNLQIFKSSNLQIFKFSYLQIFKSSNLQIFKSSNLQIFKSSNLQIFKSSNLQIFKSSNLQIFKSSNLQIFKSSNLQIFKSSNLQIFKSSNLQIFKSSNLQIFKSSNL
;
A
#
# COMPACT_ATOMS: atom_id res chain seq x y z
N MET A 1 -11.92 21.86 46.76
CA MET A 1 -12.47 21.20 45.55
C MET A 1 -12.20 22.06 44.33
N ILE A 2 -11.50 21.47 43.35
CA ILE A 2 -11.51 21.72 41.88
C ILE A 2 -10.95 23.06 41.35
N ASN A 3 -9.71 22.96 40.85
CA ASN A 3 -9.08 23.82 39.83
C ASN A 3 -9.91 23.84 38.53
N ARG A 4 -10.20 25.02 37.96
CA ARG A 4 -10.69 25.14 36.57
C ARG A 4 -9.68 25.89 35.72
N GLY A 5 -8.99 25.12 34.86
CA GLY A 5 -8.00 25.60 33.90
C GLY A 5 -8.62 26.33 32.69
N ARG A 6 -7.76 27.15 32.07
CA ARG A 6 -7.93 28.16 31.01
C ARG A 6 -8.55 27.66 29.70
N SER A 7 -9.02 28.60 28.87
CA SER A 7 -9.04 28.42 27.40
C SER A 7 -8.60 29.70 26.67
N ILE A 8 -7.56 29.56 25.83
CA ILE A 8 -7.08 30.55 24.86
C ILE A 8 -7.74 30.22 23.51
N PRO A 9 -8.28 31.18 22.73
CA PRO A 9 -8.88 30.88 21.44
C PRO A 9 -7.80 30.66 20.36
N SER A 10 -7.84 29.51 19.68
CA SER A 10 -6.94 29.17 18.57
C SER A 10 -7.43 29.73 17.21
N ARG A 11 -6.51 30.37 16.46
CA ARG A 11 -6.69 30.95 15.10
C ARG A 11 -7.34 29.97 14.08
N PRO A 12 -8.06 30.49 13.05
CA PRO A 12 -8.78 29.66 12.09
C PRO A 12 -7.86 29.02 11.03
N LYS A 13 -7.99 27.71 10.78
CA LYS A 13 -7.26 27.00 9.70
C LYS A 13 -8.00 27.13 8.35
N ALA A 14 -7.23 27.34 7.29
CA ALA A 14 -7.68 27.49 5.90
C ALA A 14 -8.45 26.25 5.39
N ARG A 15 -9.53 26.50 4.62
CA ARG A 15 -10.51 25.52 4.11
C ARG A 15 -10.20 25.15 2.67
N VAL A 16 -10.15 23.85 2.37
CA VAL A 16 -10.34 23.33 1.01
C VAL A 16 -11.55 22.38 1.03
N LYS A 17 -12.45 22.56 0.06
CA LYS A 17 -13.65 21.73 -0.16
C LYS A 17 -13.37 20.75 -1.30
N ASP A 18 -13.87 19.52 -1.17
CA ASP A 18 -14.04 18.60 -2.31
C ASP A 18 -15.38 18.89 -3.03
N ASP A 19 -15.60 18.29 -4.20
CA ASP A 19 -16.84 18.45 -5.02
C ASP A 19 -18.14 17.96 -4.34
N ARG A 20 -18.06 17.56 -3.06
CA ARG A 20 -19.21 17.26 -2.18
C ARG A 20 -19.31 18.21 -0.98
N GLY A 21 -18.59 19.33 -1.00
CA GLY A 21 -18.76 20.44 -0.08
C GLY A 21 -18.25 20.21 1.35
N ARG A 22 -17.42 19.19 1.62
CA ARG A 22 -16.94 18.93 2.99
C ARG A 22 -15.63 19.67 3.26
N ARG A 23 -15.64 20.43 4.38
CA ARG A 23 -14.51 21.24 4.86
C ARG A 23 -13.43 20.33 5.47
N THR A 24 -12.16 20.49 5.11
CA THR A 24 -11.03 19.89 5.83
C THR A 24 -10.01 20.96 6.26
N GLN A 25 -9.57 20.88 7.53
CA GLN A 25 -8.53 21.74 8.14
C GLN A 25 -7.25 20.91 8.41
N GLN A 26 -6.09 21.53 8.19
CA GLN A 26 -4.75 20.93 8.13
C GLN A 26 -4.14 20.32 9.43
N GLN A 27 -3.20 19.41 9.18
CA GLN A 27 -2.01 19.00 9.94
C GLN A 27 -2.21 18.26 11.28
N GLY A 28 -2.38 16.95 11.15
CA GLY A 28 -1.93 15.90 12.06
C GLY A 28 -1.49 14.72 11.17
N ARG A 29 -0.83 13.70 11.71
CA ARG A 29 -0.61 12.42 10.99
C ARG A 29 -1.95 11.72 10.78
N THR A 30 -2.81 12.27 9.93
CA THR A 30 -4.15 11.74 9.72
C THR A 30 -4.04 10.48 8.88
N LEU A 31 -4.46 9.36 9.46
CA LEU A 31 -4.74 8.16 8.69
C LEU A 31 -5.98 8.44 7.84
N PHE A 32 -5.84 8.39 6.53
CA PHE A 32 -6.98 8.48 5.63
C PHE A 32 -7.55 7.09 5.40
N VAL A 33 -8.80 6.89 5.81
CA VAL A 33 -9.52 5.62 5.68
C VAL A 33 -10.52 5.71 4.55
N ILE A 34 -10.46 4.76 3.61
CA ILE A 34 -11.37 4.64 2.48
C ILE A 34 -12.02 3.27 2.53
N PHE A 35 -13.34 3.25 2.76
CA PHE A 35 -14.07 2.00 2.87
C PHE A 35 -14.29 1.33 1.52
N LYS A 36 -14.77 2.08 0.53
CA LYS A 36 -15.08 1.57 -0.81
C LYS A 36 -14.82 2.67 -1.85
N SER A 37 -14.20 2.31 -2.96
CA SER A 37 -14.16 3.13 -4.17
C SER A 37 -14.13 2.24 -5.42
N SER A 38 -14.68 2.71 -6.53
CA SER A 38 -14.52 2.04 -7.82
C SER A 38 -13.17 2.41 -8.44
N ASN A 39 -12.92 3.71 -8.62
CA ASN A 39 -11.67 4.24 -9.16
C ASN A 39 -11.09 5.27 -8.20
N LEU A 40 -9.81 5.16 -7.90
CA LEU A 40 -9.16 6.08 -6.98
C LEU A 40 -7.72 6.34 -7.40
N GLN A 41 -7.37 7.62 -7.46
CA GLN A 41 -6.02 8.09 -7.73
C GLN A 41 -5.52 8.90 -6.55
N ILE A 42 -4.36 8.55 -6.01
CA ILE A 42 -3.73 9.28 -4.91
C ILE A 42 -2.32 9.67 -5.30
N PHE A 43 -2.04 10.97 -5.31
CA PHE A 43 -0.73 11.46 -5.68
C PHE A 43 0.29 11.34 -4.54
N LYS A 44 -0.06 11.86 -3.36
CA LYS A 44 0.79 11.82 -2.17
C LYS A 44 -0.06 11.64 -0.93
N SER A 45 0.37 10.75 -0.04
CA SER A 45 -0.16 10.66 1.33
C SER A 45 0.93 10.15 2.27
N SER A 46 0.83 10.43 3.56
CA SER A 46 1.67 9.78 4.56
C SER A 46 1.13 8.39 4.91
N ASN A 47 -0.14 8.31 5.33
CA ASN A 47 -0.78 7.12 5.87
C ASN A 47 -2.15 6.89 5.21
N LEU A 48 -2.36 5.69 4.68
CA LEU A 48 -3.59 5.30 4.00
C LEU A 48 -4.06 3.91 4.43
N GLN A 49 -5.37 3.76 4.59
CA GLN A 49 -6.03 2.46 4.75
C GLN A 49 -7.19 2.36 3.77
N ILE A 50 -7.20 1.32 2.94
CA ILE A 50 -8.21 1.12 1.90
C ILE A 50 -8.81 -0.28 2.07
N PHE A 51 -10.10 -0.35 2.36
CA PHE A 51 -10.79 -1.62 2.59
C PHE A 51 -11.16 -2.31 1.27
N LYS A 52 -11.75 -1.57 0.32
CA LYS A 52 -12.12 -2.12 -0.98
C LYS A 52 -11.91 -1.09 -2.08
N SER A 53 -11.21 -1.49 -3.14
CA SER A 53 -11.14 -0.73 -4.39
C SER A 53 -11.27 -1.65 -5.60
N SER A 54 -11.76 -1.14 -6.73
CA SER A 54 -11.62 -1.87 -8.01
C SER A 54 -10.31 -1.48 -8.68
N ASN A 55 -10.12 -0.21 -9.03
CA ASN A 55 -8.91 0.30 -9.64
C ASN A 55 -8.27 1.37 -8.76
N LEU A 56 -7.00 1.18 -8.41
CA LEU A 56 -6.26 2.05 -7.51
C LEU A 56 -4.89 2.38 -8.09
N GLN A 57 -4.62 3.68 -8.26
CA GLN A 57 -3.32 4.18 -8.67
C GLN A 57 -2.76 5.11 -7.59
N ILE A 58 -1.57 4.79 -7.07
CA ILE A 58 -0.94 5.57 -6.00
C ILE A 58 0.51 5.89 -6.37
N PHE A 59 0.84 7.18 -6.37
CA PHE A 59 2.18 7.63 -6.76
C PHE A 59 3.19 7.57 -5.62
N LYS A 60 2.85 8.08 -4.43
CA LYS A 60 3.77 8.10 -3.30
C LYS A 60 3.04 7.97 -1.96
N PHE A 61 3.53 7.07 -1.12
CA PHE A 61 3.14 7.01 0.29
C PHE A 61 4.25 6.51 1.21
N SER A 62 4.11 6.80 2.52
CA SER A 62 4.97 6.23 3.56
C SER A 62 4.41 4.90 4.06
N TYR A 63 3.14 4.86 4.46
CA TYR A 63 2.45 3.66 4.94
C TYR A 63 1.10 3.47 4.23
N LEU A 64 0.87 2.27 3.71
CA LEU A 64 -0.40 1.90 3.08
C LEU A 64 -0.78 0.47 3.47
N GLN A 65 -2.04 0.34 3.88
CA GLN A 65 -2.68 -0.95 4.09
C GLN A 65 -3.88 -1.09 3.15
N ILE A 66 -3.93 -2.17 2.37
CA ILE A 66 -5.04 -2.49 1.48
C ILE A 66 -5.61 -3.86 1.83
N PHE A 67 -6.90 -3.93 2.13
CA PHE A 67 -7.57 -5.20 2.40
C PHE A 67 -7.96 -5.93 1.12
N LYS A 68 -8.62 -5.23 0.19
CA LYS A 68 -9.05 -5.80 -1.09
C LYS A 68 -8.92 -4.78 -2.22
N SER A 69 -8.26 -5.19 -3.29
CA SER A 69 -8.26 -4.45 -4.57
C SER A 69 -8.39 -5.40 -5.75
N SER A 70 -8.93 -4.96 -6.88
CA SER A 70 -8.84 -5.74 -8.12
C SER A 70 -7.55 -5.42 -8.86
N ASN A 71 -7.34 -4.15 -9.23
CA ASN A 71 -6.18 -3.66 -9.96
C ASN A 71 -5.47 -2.57 -9.16
N LEU A 72 -4.19 -2.77 -8.86
CA LEU A 72 -3.38 -1.84 -8.09
C LEU A 72 -2.08 -1.50 -8.80
N GLN A 73 -1.83 -0.21 -8.97
CA GLN A 73 -0.55 0.30 -9.47
C GLN A 73 0.06 1.25 -8.44
N ILE A 74 1.28 0.94 -7.99
CA ILE A 74 2.01 1.71 -6.98
C ILE A 74 3.39 2.08 -7.51
N PHE A 75 3.67 3.39 -7.56
CA PHE A 75 4.96 3.89 -8.05
C PHE A 75 6.04 3.89 -6.97
N LYS A 76 5.75 4.43 -5.78
CA LYS A 76 6.72 4.53 -4.68
C LYS A 76 6.05 4.30 -3.34
N SER A 77 6.61 3.39 -2.55
CA SER A 77 6.18 3.10 -1.18
C SER A 77 7.36 2.95 -0.23
N SER A 78 7.16 3.27 1.06
CA SER A 78 8.09 2.81 2.10
C SER A 78 7.62 1.49 2.70
N ASN A 79 6.39 1.45 3.26
CA ASN A 79 5.80 0.26 3.87
C ASN A 79 4.41 -0.03 3.30
N LEU A 80 4.25 -1.21 2.69
CA LEU A 80 2.99 -1.62 2.05
C LEU A 80 2.57 -3.00 2.53
N GLN A 81 1.33 -3.10 2.99
CA GLN A 81 0.69 -4.36 3.34
C GLN A 81 -0.57 -4.56 2.48
N ILE A 82 -0.67 -5.71 1.81
CA ILE A 82 -1.81 -6.05 0.95
C ILE A 82 -2.34 -7.43 1.31
N PHE A 83 -3.60 -7.51 1.72
CA PHE A 83 -4.24 -8.77 2.07
C PHE A 83 -4.72 -9.55 0.86
N LYS A 84 -5.40 -8.89 -0.08
CA LYS A 84 -5.88 -9.52 -1.31
C LYS A 84 -5.86 -8.56 -2.50
N SER A 85 -5.22 -8.96 -3.59
CA SER A 85 -5.38 -8.32 -4.89
C SER A 85 -5.55 -9.34 -6.02
N SER A 86 -6.10 -8.91 -7.16
CA SER A 86 -6.05 -9.70 -8.39
C SER A 86 -4.78 -9.37 -9.18
N ASN A 87 -4.61 -8.10 -9.57
CA ASN A 87 -3.48 -7.61 -10.36
C ASN A 87 -2.75 -6.50 -9.60
N LEU A 88 -1.43 -6.63 -9.52
CA LEU A 88 -0.62 -5.77 -8.67
C LEU A 88 0.71 -5.45 -9.37
N GLN A 89 0.96 -4.16 -9.58
CA GLN A 89 2.20 -3.65 -10.14
C GLN A 89 2.85 -2.67 -9.17
N ILE A 90 4.08 -2.96 -8.73
CA ILE A 90 4.85 -2.12 -7.81
C ILE A 90 6.21 -1.77 -8.44
N PHE A 91 6.45 -0.48 -8.63
CA PHE A 91 7.71 -0.02 -9.22
C PHE A 91 8.86 0.05 -8.21
N LYS A 92 8.64 0.69 -7.05
CA LYS A 92 9.65 0.84 -6.01
C LYS A 92 9.03 0.75 -4.62
N SER A 93 9.66 -0.02 -3.76
CA SER A 93 9.24 -0.22 -2.38
C SER A 93 10.42 -0.52 -1.47
N SER A 94 10.34 -0.16 -0.19
CA SER A 94 11.29 -0.63 0.82
C SER A 94 10.81 -1.96 1.41
N ASN A 95 9.63 -1.98 2.05
CA ASN A 95 9.07 -3.15 2.71
C ASN A 95 7.69 -3.50 2.15
N LEU A 96 7.55 -4.73 1.67
CA LEU A 96 6.32 -5.28 1.10
C LEU A 96 5.90 -6.55 1.81
N GLN A 97 4.64 -6.60 2.23
CA GLN A 97 4.00 -7.83 2.68
C GLN A 97 2.71 -8.07 1.89
N ILE A 98 2.63 -9.19 1.19
CA ILE A 98 1.52 -9.55 0.32
C ILE A 98 1.00 -10.93 0.71
N PHE A 99 -0.25 -10.99 1.17
CA PHE A 99 -0.84 -12.25 1.61
C PHE A 99 -1.36 -13.09 0.45
N LYS A 100 -2.15 -12.49 -0.46
CA LYS A 100 -2.71 -13.18 -1.61
C LYS A 100 -2.76 -12.25 -2.83
N SER A 101 -2.17 -12.70 -3.93
CA SER A 101 -2.30 -12.06 -5.26
C SER A 101 -2.54 -13.11 -6.34
N SER A 102 -3.21 -12.75 -7.43
CA SER A 102 -3.24 -13.60 -8.63
C SER A 102 -2.02 -13.30 -9.51
N ASN A 103 -1.85 -12.03 -9.91
CA ASN A 103 -0.73 -11.57 -10.74
C ASN A 103 0.02 -10.46 -10.02
N LEU A 104 1.33 -10.67 -9.82
CA LEU A 104 2.19 -9.73 -9.12
C LEU A 104 3.45 -9.45 -9.93
N GLN A 105 3.67 -8.17 -10.22
CA GLN A 105 4.89 -7.67 -10.86
C GLN A 105 5.56 -6.63 -9.96
N ILE A 106 6.82 -6.89 -9.60
CA ILE A 106 7.61 -6.03 -8.72
C ILE A 106 8.93 -5.70 -9.39
N PHE A 107 9.20 -4.41 -9.62
CA PHE A 107 10.43 -3.98 -10.26
C PHE A 107 11.59 -3.87 -9.28
N LYS A 108 11.38 -3.23 -8.12
CA LYS A 108 12.40 -3.07 -7.08
C LYS A 108 11.79 -3.12 -5.69
N SER A 109 12.32 -3.99 -4.84
CA SER A 109 12.05 -4.02 -3.39
C SER A 109 13.32 -4.21 -2.58
N SER A 110 13.36 -3.71 -1.34
CA SER A 110 14.41 -4.11 -0.39
C SER A 110 14.00 -5.41 0.32
N ASN A 111 12.86 -5.41 1.01
CA ASN A 111 12.32 -6.57 1.71
C ASN A 111 10.94 -6.93 1.16
N LEU A 112 10.77 -8.19 0.77
CA LEU A 112 9.54 -8.69 0.18
C LEU A 112 9.16 -10.04 0.78
N GLN A 113 7.96 -10.09 1.37
CA GLN A 113 7.35 -11.31 1.86
C GLN A 113 6.03 -11.57 1.13
N ILE A 114 5.91 -12.74 0.51
CA ILE A 114 4.73 -13.15 -0.26
C ILE A 114 4.24 -14.51 0.23
N PHE A 115 3.00 -14.55 0.73
CA PHE A 115 2.43 -15.80 1.25
C PHE A 115 1.85 -16.69 0.15
N LYS A 116 1.09 -16.11 -0.79
CA LYS A 116 0.53 -16.84 -1.92
C LYS A 116 0.41 -15.96 -3.15
N SER A 117 0.98 -16.41 -4.27
CA SER A 117 0.72 -15.84 -5.59
C SER A 117 0.43 -16.93 -6.61
N SER A 118 -0.35 -16.64 -7.66
CA SER A 118 -0.43 -17.53 -8.83
C SER A 118 0.74 -17.25 -9.77
N ASN A 119 0.85 -16.01 -10.26
CA ASN A 119 1.93 -15.56 -11.14
C ASN A 119 2.75 -14.47 -10.45
N LEU A 120 4.06 -14.64 -10.41
CA LEU A 120 4.97 -13.73 -9.73
C LEU A 120 6.19 -13.42 -10.61
N GLN A 121 6.38 -12.14 -10.90
CA GLN A 121 7.57 -11.64 -11.59
C GLN A 121 8.28 -10.58 -10.74
N ILE A 122 9.54 -10.82 -10.40
CA ILE A 122 10.35 -9.93 -9.56
C ILE A 122 11.67 -9.61 -10.26
N PHE A 123 11.89 -8.34 -10.58
CA PHE A 123 13.10 -7.91 -11.28
C PHE A 123 14.31 -7.75 -10.35
N LYS A 124 14.14 -7.06 -9.21
CA LYS A 124 15.21 -6.88 -8.22
C LYS A 124 14.66 -6.89 -6.81
N SER A 125 15.27 -7.67 -5.94
CA SER A 125 15.02 -7.66 -4.50
C SER A 125 16.32 -7.82 -3.70
N SER A 126 16.39 -7.28 -2.48
CA SER A 126 17.50 -7.60 -1.58
C SER A 126 17.17 -8.85 -0.76
N ASN A 127 16.04 -8.84 -0.05
CA ASN A 127 15.54 -9.97 0.74
C ASN A 127 14.16 -10.40 0.23
N LEU A 128 14.04 -11.66 -0.16
CA LEU A 128 12.84 -12.23 -0.74
C LEU A 128 12.46 -13.53 -0.05
N GLN A 129 11.24 -13.56 0.49
CA GLN A 129 10.63 -14.76 1.05
C GLN A 129 9.29 -15.05 0.37
N ILE A 130 9.15 -16.24 -0.20
CA ILE A 130 7.95 -16.69 -0.92
C ILE A 130 7.48 -18.03 -0.34
N PHE A 131 6.28 -18.07 0.22
CA PHE A 131 5.74 -19.31 0.80
C PHE A 131 5.10 -20.22 -0.24
N LYS A 132 4.29 -19.68 -1.15
CA LYS A 132 3.63 -20.45 -2.22
C LYS A 132 3.51 -19.63 -3.50
N SER A 133 3.99 -20.17 -4.61
CA SER A 133 3.75 -19.64 -5.95
C SER A 133 3.46 -20.74 -6.96
N SER A 134 2.61 -20.48 -7.96
CA SER A 134 2.45 -21.42 -9.08
C SER A 134 3.49 -21.16 -10.16
N ASN A 135 3.58 -19.94 -10.68
CA ASN A 135 4.57 -19.50 -11.67
C ASN A 135 5.44 -18.39 -11.07
N LEU A 136 6.76 -18.61 -11.07
CA LEU A 136 7.73 -17.71 -10.46
C LEU A 136 8.85 -17.35 -11.43
N GLN A 137 9.11 -16.06 -11.61
CA GLN A 137 10.28 -15.54 -12.30
C GLN A 137 10.98 -14.50 -11.45
N ILE A 138 12.27 -14.72 -11.15
CA ILE A 138 13.11 -13.81 -10.37
C ILE A 138 14.38 -13.52 -11.16
N PHE A 139 14.63 -12.25 -11.48
CA PHE A 139 15.82 -11.87 -12.26
C PHE A 139 17.05 -11.62 -11.37
N LYS A 140 16.89 -10.92 -10.24
CA LYS A 140 17.97 -10.66 -9.28
C LYS A 140 17.45 -10.64 -7.84
N SER A 141 18.12 -11.39 -6.97
CA SER A 141 17.92 -11.37 -5.51
C SER A 141 19.25 -11.56 -4.80
N SER A 142 19.46 -10.87 -3.67
CA SER A 142 20.63 -11.13 -2.81
C SER A 142 20.36 -12.31 -1.87
N ASN A 143 19.23 -12.29 -1.16
CA ASN A 143 18.78 -13.35 -0.26
C ASN A 143 17.41 -13.85 -0.71
N LEU A 144 17.30 -15.16 -0.97
CA LEU A 144 16.09 -15.79 -1.49
C LEU A 144 15.71 -17.02 -0.66
N GLN A 145 14.46 -17.08 -0.22
CA GLN A 145 13.84 -18.25 0.38
C GLN A 145 12.51 -18.55 -0.32
N ILE A 146 12.35 -19.78 -0.82
CA ILE A 146 11.13 -20.26 -1.45
C ILE A 146 10.73 -21.57 -0.79
N PHE A 147 9.51 -21.65 -0.26
CA PHE A 147 9.03 -22.87 0.43
C PHE A 147 8.32 -23.83 -0.53
N LYS A 148 7.48 -23.31 -1.44
CA LYS A 148 6.77 -24.11 -2.44
C LYS A 148 6.59 -23.33 -3.73
N SER A 149 7.00 -23.94 -4.85
CA SER A 149 6.79 -23.44 -6.19
C SER A 149 6.48 -24.59 -7.14
N SER A 150 5.48 -24.41 -8.02
CA SER A 150 5.14 -25.43 -9.03
C SER A 150 6.01 -25.31 -10.28
N ASN A 151 6.22 -24.08 -10.76
CA ASN A 151 7.00 -23.75 -11.93
C ASN A 151 8.00 -22.64 -11.55
N LEU A 152 9.30 -22.98 -11.62
CA LEU A 152 10.44 -22.11 -11.37
C LEU A 152 11.25 -21.95 -12.65
#